data_AF-A0AAV0AUM6-F1
#
_entry.id   AF-A0AAV0AUM6-F1
#
_cell.length_a   1.000
_cell.length_b   1.000
_cell.length_c   1.000
_cell.angle_alpha   90.00
_cell.angle_beta   90.00
_cell.angle_gamma   90.00
#
_symmetry.space_group_name_H-M   'P 1'
#
loop_
_entity.id
_entity.type
_entity.pdbx_description
1 polymer ?
#
loop_
_entity_poly.entity_id
_entity_poly.type
_entity_poly.pdbx_seq_one_letter_code
_entity_poly.pdbx_strand_id
1 'polypeptide(L)'
;MSKENQEESDCHIQAIKDLHQQLSENWYSETNDEDLRDQADELIELYLLENLLSSSAEPHTLASLIYNSYSQTLKSKAQAAKLISIGLTTSGPNWEDRKELLKLIKNPQSHWSHRICLRD
;
A
#
# COMPACT_ATOMS: atom_id res chain seq x y z
N MET A 1 24.72 4.20 -17.52
CA MET A 1 24.40 4.00 -16.10
C MET A 1 25.71 4.03 -15.33
N SER A 2 25.86 4.95 -14.38
CA SER A 2 27.07 5.05 -13.54
C SER A 2 27.04 3.96 -12.46
N LYS A 3 28.20 3.69 -11.83
CA LYS A 3 28.27 2.79 -10.66
C LYS A 3 27.43 3.32 -9.50
N GLU A 4 27.47 4.63 -9.27
CA GLU A 4 26.67 5.31 -8.24
C GLU A 4 25.16 5.07 -8.43
N ASN A 5 24.64 5.19 -9.66
CA ASN A 5 23.23 4.91 -9.94
C ASN A 5 22.87 3.43 -9.76
N GLN A 6 23.83 2.52 -9.94
CA GLN A 6 23.59 1.09 -9.70
C GLN A 6 23.55 0.79 -8.20
N GLU A 7 24.47 1.37 -7.43
CA GLU A 7 24.50 1.22 -5.97
C GLU A 7 23.24 1.83 -5.33
N GLU A 8 22.75 2.96 -5.82
CA GLU A 8 21.51 3.58 -5.37
C GLU A 8 20.28 2.70 -5.66
N SER A 9 20.17 2.17 -6.88
CA SER A 9 19.09 1.24 -7.25
C SER A 9 19.16 -0.05 -6.43
N ASP A 10 20.36 -0.61 -6.19
CA ASP A 10 20.53 -1.79 -5.33
C ASP A 10 20.05 -1.50 -3.89
N CYS A 11 20.33 -0.31 -3.37
CA CYS A 11 19.82 0.14 -2.07
C CYS A 11 18.28 0.26 -2.07
N HIS A 12 17.68 0.88 -3.09
CA HIS A 12 16.21 0.98 -3.20
C HIS A 12 15.55 -0.39 -3.28
N ILE A 13 16.10 -1.31 -4.08
CA ILE A 13 15.57 -2.67 -4.22
C ILE A 13 15.65 -3.44 -2.89
N GLN A 14 16.70 -3.22 -2.09
CA GLN A 14 16.77 -3.82 -0.76
C GLN A 14 15.74 -3.20 0.20
N ALA A 15 15.62 -1.87 0.21
CA ALA A 15 14.62 -1.17 1.03
C ALA A 15 13.18 -1.60 0.68
N ILE A 16 12.88 -1.79 -0.61
CA ILE A 16 11.61 -2.35 -1.07
C ILE A 16 11.34 -3.70 -0.42
N LYS A 17 12.31 -4.63 -0.43
CA LYS A 17 12.12 -5.97 0.15
C LYS A 17 11.89 -5.89 1.65
N ASP A 18 12.66 -5.07 2.34
CA ASP A 18 12.62 -4.96 3.80
C ASP A 18 11.29 -4.34 4.25
N LEU A 19 10.89 -3.20 3.66
CA LEU A 19 9.60 -2.55 3.94
C LEU A 19 8.43 -3.45 3.57
N HIS A 20 8.50 -4.14 2.43
CA HIS A 20 7.46 -5.05 2.01
C HIS A 20 7.26 -6.18 3.03
N GLN A 21 8.35 -6.82 3.46
CA GLN A 21 8.30 -7.86 4.47
C GLN A 21 7.70 -7.32 5.78
N GLN A 22 8.25 -6.22 6.29
CA GLN A 22 7.82 -5.60 7.54
C GLN A 22 6.33 -5.23 7.52
N LEU A 23 5.87 -4.57 6.46
CA LEU A 23 4.47 -4.14 6.34
C LEU A 23 3.53 -5.31 6.10
N SER A 24 3.96 -6.37 5.40
CA SER A 24 3.12 -7.56 5.21
C SER A 24 2.89 -8.33 6.52
N GLU A 25 3.91 -8.38 7.38
CA GLU A 25 3.84 -9.01 8.70
C GLU A 25 3.11 -8.11 9.71
N ASN A 26 3.29 -6.79 9.61
CA ASN A 26 2.83 -5.80 10.59
C ASN A 26 2.03 -4.64 9.97
N TRP A 27 1.03 -4.93 9.14
CA TRP A 27 0.17 -3.91 8.52
C TRP A 27 -0.77 -3.18 9.51
N TYR A 28 -0.75 -3.58 10.78
CA TYR A 28 -1.49 -2.94 11.86
C TYR A 28 -0.75 -3.10 13.19
N SER A 29 -0.72 -2.02 13.98
CA SER A 29 -0.39 -2.05 15.39
C SER A 29 -1.51 -1.43 16.23
N GLU A 30 -1.76 -1.99 17.41
CA GLU A 30 -2.65 -1.39 18.41
C GLU A 30 -2.10 -0.07 18.97
N THR A 31 -0.77 0.10 18.92
CA THR A 31 -0.16 1.41 19.12
C THR A 31 -0.43 2.25 17.88
N ASN A 32 -0.93 3.47 18.07
CA ASN A 32 -1.20 4.39 16.96
C ASN A 32 0.12 4.90 16.32
N ASP A 33 0.77 4.00 15.59
CA ASP A 33 2.09 4.23 15.05
C ASP A 33 2.01 5.06 13.76
N GLU A 34 2.56 6.27 13.80
CA GLU A 34 2.77 7.09 12.60
C GLU A 34 3.74 6.39 11.64
N ASP A 35 4.64 5.56 12.16
CA ASP A 35 5.71 4.89 11.43
C ASP A 35 5.18 3.96 10.31
N LEU A 36 4.13 3.17 10.57
CA LEU A 36 3.59 2.25 9.55
C LEU A 36 2.99 2.95 8.33
N ARG A 37 2.45 4.16 8.52
CA ARG A 37 1.85 4.94 7.43
C ARG A 37 2.92 5.58 6.56
N ASP A 38 3.96 6.10 7.20
CA ASP A 38 5.09 6.71 6.50
C ASP A 38 5.87 5.64 5.74
N GLN A 39 6.09 4.46 6.33
CA GLN A 39 6.67 3.29 5.64
C GLN A 39 5.84 2.84 4.44
N ALA A 40 4.50 2.90 4.53
CA ALA A 40 3.64 2.55 3.41
C ALA A 40 3.73 3.57 2.25
N ASP A 41 3.88 4.85 2.56
CA ASP A 41 4.13 5.89 1.56
C ASP A 41 5.53 5.72 0.93
N GLU A 42 6.56 5.48 1.75
CA GLU A 42 7.94 5.22 1.31
C GLU A 42 8.01 4.02 0.37
N LEU A 43 7.33 2.91 0.70
CA LEU A 43 7.30 1.73 -0.16
C LEU A 43 6.71 2.07 -1.55
N ILE A 44 5.65 2.88 -1.62
CA ILE A 44 5.08 3.31 -2.90
C ILE A 44 6.06 4.19 -3.67
N GLU A 45 6.74 5.11 -2.99
CA GLU A 45 7.73 6.01 -3.60
C GLU A 45 8.92 5.22 -4.19
N LEU A 46 9.43 4.22 -3.49
CA LEU A 46 10.51 3.36 -4.00
C LEU A 46 10.07 2.60 -5.26
N TYR A 47 8.84 2.09 -5.31
CA TYR A 47 8.30 1.47 -6.53
C TYR A 47 8.21 2.45 -7.70
N LEU A 48 7.96 3.74 -7.43
CA LEU A 48 7.97 4.79 -8.46
C LEU A 48 9.38 5.08 -8.96
N LEU A 49 10.35 5.20 -8.04
CA LEU A 49 11.76 5.46 -8.36
C LEU A 49 12.37 4.33 -9.20
N GLU A 50 12.08 3.07 -8.86
CA GLU A 50 12.56 1.90 -9.59
C GLU A 50 11.70 1.55 -10.83
N ASN A 51 10.72 2.39 -11.17
CA ASN A 51 9.82 2.21 -12.31
C ASN A 51 9.09 0.84 -12.31
N LEU A 52 8.71 0.37 -11.12
CA LEU A 52 8.02 -0.91 -10.88
C LEU A 52 6.49 -0.76 -10.86
N LEU A 53 5.95 0.25 -11.57
CA LEU A 53 4.53 0.61 -11.58
C LEU A 53 3.61 -0.57 -11.92
N SER A 54 3.99 -1.41 -12.88
CA SER A 54 3.19 -2.60 -13.28
C SER A 54 3.06 -3.64 -12.16
N SER A 55 3.97 -3.62 -11.20
CA SER A 55 4.04 -4.55 -10.06
C SER A 55 3.62 -3.89 -8.74
N SER A 56 3.10 -2.66 -8.78
CA SER A 56 2.77 -1.87 -7.58
C SER A 56 1.42 -2.22 -6.94
N ALA A 57 0.76 -3.31 -7.36
CA ALA A 57 -0.51 -3.73 -6.77
C ALA A 57 -0.39 -4.04 -5.26
N GLU A 58 0.68 -4.71 -4.87
CA GLU A 58 0.94 -5.10 -3.49
C GLU A 58 1.19 -3.93 -2.54
N PRO A 59 2.09 -2.96 -2.84
CA PRO A 59 2.27 -1.79 -1.96
C PRO A 59 1.01 -0.93 -1.84
N HIS A 60 0.20 -0.80 -2.91
CA HIS A 60 -1.10 -0.13 -2.82
C HIS A 60 -2.11 -0.90 -1.98
N THR A 61 -2.03 -2.23 -1.94
CA THR A 61 -2.85 -3.07 -1.06
C THR A 61 -2.48 -2.81 0.40
N LEU A 62 -1.19 -2.91 0.74
CA LEU A 62 -0.68 -2.67 2.09
C LEU A 62 -1.05 -1.27 2.59
N ALA A 63 -0.76 -0.24 1.80
CA ALA A 63 -1.11 1.14 2.15
C ALA A 63 -2.62 1.31 2.36
N SER A 64 -3.45 0.71 1.50
CA SER A 64 -4.90 0.77 1.66
C SER A 64 -5.39 0.15 2.97
N LEU A 65 -4.80 -0.98 3.39
CA LEU A 65 -5.13 -1.66 4.65
C LEU A 65 -4.65 -0.86 5.86
N ILE A 66 -3.38 -0.42 5.85
CA ILE A 66 -2.77 0.39 6.92
C ILE A 66 -3.56 1.68 7.12
N TYR A 67 -3.87 2.41 6.05
CA TYR A 67 -4.66 3.64 6.19
C TYR A 67 -6.04 3.40 6.77
N ASN A 68 -6.69 2.29 6.42
CA ASN A 68 -8.01 2.01 6.97
C ASN A 68 -7.96 1.59 8.45
N SER A 69 -6.89 0.89 8.85
CA SER A 69 -6.67 0.46 10.24
C SER A 69 -6.44 1.66 11.16
N TYR A 70 -5.94 2.77 10.63
CA TYR A 70 -5.81 4.04 11.36
C TYR A 70 -6.94 5.03 11.11
N SER A 71 -8.11 4.57 10.65
CA SER A 71 -9.28 5.42 10.34
C SER A 71 -9.02 6.52 9.28
N GLN A 72 -7.90 6.47 8.54
CA GLN A 72 -7.58 7.39 7.44
C GLN A 72 -8.29 6.98 6.15
N THR A 73 -9.62 6.95 6.22
CA THR A 73 -10.49 6.38 5.19
C THR A 73 -10.28 7.00 3.81
N LEU A 74 -10.03 8.31 3.70
CA LEU A 74 -9.78 8.96 2.40
C LEU A 74 -8.50 8.45 1.73
N LYS A 75 -7.41 8.31 2.48
CA LYS A 75 -6.15 7.76 1.95
C LYS A 75 -6.32 6.30 1.56
N SER A 76 -7.00 5.51 2.40
CA SER A 76 -7.34 4.11 2.06
C SER A 76 -8.11 3.99 0.74
N LYS A 77 -9.17 4.80 0.55
CA LYS A 77 -9.93 4.85 -0.71
C LYS A 77 -9.06 5.19 -1.91
N ALA A 78 -8.16 6.16 -1.77
CA ALA A 78 -7.27 6.58 -2.85
C ALA A 78 -6.34 5.43 -3.28
N GLN A 79 -5.74 4.70 -2.33
CA GLN A 79 -4.88 3.55 -2.64
C GLN A 79 -5.68 2.39 -3.25
N ALA A 80 -6.87 2.09 -2.73
CA ALA A 80 -7.78 1.10 -3.32
C ALA A 80 -8.17 1.44 -4.78
N ALA A 81 -8.38 2.72 -5.09
CA ALA A 81 -8.70 3.15 -6.45
C ALA A 81 -7.52 3.00 -7.42
N LYS A 82 -6.29 3.30 -6.97
CA LYS A 82 -5.06 3.03 -7.73
C LYS A 82 -4.91 1.54 -7.99
N LEU A 83 -5.12 0.73 -6.97
CA LEU A 83 -5.07 -0.73 -7.05
C LEU A 83 -6.10 -1.30 -8.05
N ILE A 84 -7.34 -0.78 -8.08
CA ILE A 84 -8.32 -1.11 -9.13
C ILE A 84 -7.78 -0.79 -10.52
N SER A 85 -7.17 0.38 -10.69
CA SER A 85 -6.63 0.81 -11.99
C SER A 85 -5.50 -0.12 -12.47
N ILE A 86 -4.61 -0.51 -11.55
CA ILE A 86 -3.52 -1.47 -11.80
C ILE A 86 -4.11 -2.84 -12.16
N GLY A 87 -4.99 -3.38 -11.33
CA GLY A 87 -5.57 -4.71 -11.54
C GLY A 87 -6.43 -4.80 -12.82
N LEU A 88 -7.12 -3.72 -13.22
CA LEU A 88 -7.79 -3.66 -14.51
C LEU A 88 -6.81 -3.71 -15.69
N THR A 89 -5.63 -3.10 -15.53
CA THR A 89 -4.58 -3.07 -16.56
C THR A 89 -3.87 -4.40 -16.68
N THR A 90 -3.60 -5.07 -15.55
CA THR A 90 -2.81 -6.32 -15.51
C THR A 90 -3.66 -7.59 -15.62
N SER A 91 -4.83 -7.61 -14.98
CA SER A 91 -5.71 -8.79 -14.85
C SER A 91 -7.04 -8.64 -15.58
N GLY A 92 -7.34 -7.45 -16.11
CA GLY A 92 -8.55 -7.18 -16.87
C GLY A 92 -9.82 -7.00 -16.01
N PRO A 93 -11.00 -6.91 -16.64
CA PRO A 93 -12.25 -6.54 -15.98
C PRO A 93 -12.81 -7.59 -15.00
N ASN A 94 -12.33 -8.84 -15.12
CA ASN A 94 -12.77 -9.96 -14.29
C ASN A 94 -11.85 -10.20 -13.08
N TRP A 95 -10.96 -9.27 -12.77
CA TRP A 95 -10.07 -9.38 -11.62
C TRP A 95 -10.86 -9.58 -10.31
N GLU A 96 -10.54 -10.66 -9.60
CA GLU A 96 -11.33 -11.21 -8.49
C GLU A 96 -11.47 -10.21 -7.32
N ASP A 97 -10.39 -9.51 -6.97
CA ASP A 97 -10.34 -8.60 -5.82
C ASP A 97 -11.11 -7.29 -6.04
N ARG A 98 -11.48 -6.99 -7.29
CA ARG A 98 -12.16 -5.73 -7.66
C ARG A 98 -13.43 -5.49 -6.83
N LYS A 99 -14.19 -6.54 -6.54
CA LYS A 99 -15.45 -6.39 -5.77
C LYS A 99 -15.19 -5.95 -4.33
N GLU A 100 -14.19 -6.53 -3.67
CA GLU A 100 -13.83 -6.15 -2.29
C GLU A 100 -13.26 -4.74 -2.23
N LEU A 101 -12.41 -4.36 -3.20
CA LEU A 101 -11.89 -3.00 -3.28
C LEU A 101 -12.98 -1.96 -3.50
N LEU A 102 -14.00 -2.26 -4.31
CA LEU A 102 -15.16 -1.37 -4.47
C LEU A 102 -15.97 -1.24 -3.18
N LYS A 103 -16.09 -2.30 -2.37
CA LYS A 103 -16.72 -2.21 -1.05
C LYS A 103 -15.91 -1.34 -0.10
N LEU A 104 -14.58 -1.52 -0.08
CA LEU A 104 -13.66 -0.69 0.71
C LEU A 104 -13.77 0.78 0.30
N ILE A 105 -13.84 1.08 -1.00
CA ILE A 105 -14.03 2.45 -1.50
C ILE A 105 -15.38 3.04 -1.06
N LYS A 106 -16.45 2.25 -1.17
CA LYS A 106 -17.82 2.69 -0.86
C LYS A 106 -18.01 2.94 0.63
N ASN A 107 -17.62 1.97 1.45
CA ASN A 107 -17.81 2.01 2.91
C ASN A 107 -16.59 1.44 3.64
N PRO A 108 -15.49 2.22 3.74
CA PRO A 108 -14.24 1.74 4.31
C PRO A 108 -14.38 1.34 5.77
N GLN A 109 -15.30 1.99 6.50
CA GLN A 109 -15.59 1.71 7.90
C GLN A 109 -16.22 0.33 8.14
N SER A 110 -16.86 -0.24 7.12
CA SER A 110 -17.41 -1.60 7.19
C SER A 110 -16.44 -2.69 6.76
N HIS A 111 -15.27 -2.31 6.24
CA HIS A 111 -14.26 -3.27 5.84
C HIS A 111 -13.54 -3.83 7.08
N TRP A 112 -13.16 -5.11 7.03
CA TRP A 112 -12.53 -5.81 8.16
C TRP A 112 -11.20 -5.18 8.62
N SER A 113 -10.54 -4.41 7.75
CA SER A 113 -9.33 -3.68 8.09
C SER A 113 -9.58 -2.37 8.84
N HIS A 114 -10.84 -1.91 8.94
CA HIS A 114 -11.14 -0.68 9.66
C HIS A 114 -11.02 -0.87 11.16
N ARG A 115 -10.34 0.06 11.81
CA ARG A 115 -10.30 0.12 13.27
C ARG A 115 -10.50 1.56 13.72
N ILE A 116 -11.21 1.70 14.82
CA ILE A 116 -11.46 3.00 15.44
C ILE A 116 -10.17 3.38 16.16
N CYS A 117 -9.50 4.43 15.68
CA CYS A 117 -8.42 5.03 16.43
C CYS A 117 -9.04 5.77 17.62
N LEU A 118 -9.07 5.14 18.80
CA LEU A 118 -9.33 5.85 20.04
C LEU A 118 -8.11 6.77 20.29
N ARG A 119 -8.32 8.08 20.25
CA ARG A 119 -7.37 9.03 20.83
C ARG A 119 -7.61 9.00 22.34
N ASP A 120 -6.65 8.46 23.08
CA ASP A 120 -6.52 8.78 24.51
C ASP A 120 -6.06 10.23 24.69
#